data_AF-A0A7Y7DTG2-F1
#
_entry.id   AF-A0A7Y7DTG2-F1
#
_cell.length_a   1.000
_cell.length_b   1.000
_cell.length_c   1.000
_cell.angle_alpha   90.00
_cell.angle_beta   90.00
_cell.angle_gamma   90.00
#
_symmetry.space_group_name_H-M   'P 1'
#
loop_
_entity.id
_entity.type
_entity.pdbx_description
1 polymer ?
#
loop_
_entity_poly.entity_id
_entity_poly.type
_entity_poly.pdbx_seq_one_letter_code
_entity_poly.pdbx_strand_id
1 'polypeptide(L)'
;MGQYEYGAGDALMIQNLSLKYDSCQWEMIAPSGEVVKTVTGNHPNLVTGILFQNGIHTLRLTTFLRKKERSAEKEFLIKSDHIYLKVNAYSNSQGEHDEYDVYIDGQYAGSANNYGAYSKKIPVGWRYVKLVAPTETMEDTYYFDSNGFSVVIDF
;
A
#
# COMPACT_ATOMS: atom_id res chain seq x y z
N MET A 1 9.95 24.28 3.32
CA MET A 1 8.58 23.77 3.52
C MET A 1 8.56 22.32 3.07
N GLY A 2 8.05 21.40 3.90
CA GLY A 2 8.02 19.97 3.54
C GLY A 2 6.98 19.67 2.46
N GLN A 3 7.23 18.62 1.67
CA GLN A 3 6.30 18.12 0.66
C GLN A 3 4.95 17.74 1.30
N TYR A 4 3.86 18.18 0.67
CA TYR A 4 2.49 17.93 1.11
C TYR A 4 1.80 16.84 0.29
N GLU A 5 2.11 16.73 -1.01
CA GLU A 5 1.51 15.77 -1.93
C GLU A 5 2.49 14.62 -2.22
N TYR A 6 2.02 13.39 -2.12
CA TYR A 6 2.78 12.15 -2.34
C TYR A 6 2.00 11.20 -3.24
N GLY A 7 2.71 10.37 -4.00
CA GLY A 7 2.15 9.19 -4.63
C GLY A 7 1.97 8.04 -3.64
N ALA A 8 1.09 7.09 -3.99
CA ALA A 8 1.06 5.80 -3.35
C ALA A 8 2.37 5.04 -3.63
N GLY A 9 2.99 4.48 -2.60
CA GLY A 9 4.32 3.86 -2.67
C GLY A 9 5.49 4.80 -2.36
N ASP A 10 5.26 6.12 -2.24
CA ASP A 10 6.32 7.09 -1.95
C ASP A 10 6.79 7.02 -0.49
N ALA A 11 8.07 7.33 -0.29
CA ALA A 11 8.61 7.58 1.04
C ALA A 11 8.16 8.96 1.56
N LEU A 12 7.56 8.98 2.75
CA LEU A 12 7.24 10.21 3.45
C LEU A 12 8.51 10.84 4.01
N MET A 13 8.76 12.07 3.59
CA MET A 13 9.87 12.88 4.07
C MET A 13 9.46 13.58 5.36
N ILE A 14 9.69 12.92 6.50
CA ILE A 14 9.36 13.43 7.83
C ILE A 14 10.61 13.62 8.69
N GLN A 15 10.57 14.65 9.53
CA GLN A 15 11.61 14.89 10.52
C GLN A 15 10.97 15.05 11.89
N ASN A 16 11.33 14.18 12.82
CA ASN A 16 11.02 14.38 14.22
C ASN A 16 11.98 15.42 14.81
N LEU A 17 11.47 16.60 15.13
CA LEU A 17 12.30 17.65 15.73
C LEU A 17 12.56 17.41 17.22
N SER A 18 11.90 16.42 17.84
CA SER A 18 12.15 16.05 19.21
C SER A 18 13.27 15.02 19.32
N LEU A 19 14.47 15.48 19.64
CA LEU A 19 15.69 14.66 19.75
C LEU A 19 15.77 13.81 21.04
N LYS A 20 14.74 13.79 21.89
CA LYS A 20 14.86 13.32 23.29
C LYS A 20 13.88 12.23 23.74
N TYR A 21 13.04 11.70 22.86
CA TYR A 21 12.02 10.72 23.28
C TYR A 21 12.29 9.36 22.68
N ASP A 22 12.74 8.42 23.52
CA ASP A 22 13.03 7.03 23.14
C ASP A 22 11.78 6.20 22.83
N SER A 23 10.59 6.69 23.21
CA SER A 23 9.30 6.10 22.89
C SER A 23 8.42 7.07 22.10
N CYS A 24 8.51 6.94 20.78
CA CYS A 24 7.61 7.57 19.82
C CYS A 24 6.81 6.48 19.10
N GLN A 25 5.49 6.65 19.03
CA GLN A 25 4.59 5.84 18.20
C GLN A 25 4.06 6.72 17.09
N TRP A 26 4.17 6.24 15.86
CA TRP A 26 3.69 6.90 14.66
C TRP A 26 2.53 6.10 14.09
N GLU A 27 1.42 6.79 13.84
CA GLU A 27 0.22 6.21 13.26
C GLU A 27 -0.12 6.96 11.99
N MET A 28 -0.30 6.23 10.90
CA MET A 28 -0.85 6.78 9.67
C MET A 28 -2.33 6.46 9.60
N ILE A 29 -3.13 7.50 9.45
CA ILE A 29 -4.59 7.45 9.47
C ILE A 29 -5.08 7.79 8.07
N ALA A 30 -5.87 6.89 7.50
CA ALA A 30 -6.49 7.06 6.20
C ALA A 30 -7.61 8.13 6.23
N PRO A 31 -8.07 8.61 5.06
CA PRO A 31 -9.19 9.54 4.97
C PRO A 31 -10.48 9.00 5.61
N SER A 32 -10.61 7.67 5.69
CA SER A 32 -11.71 6.98 6.38
C SER A 32 -11.66 7.08 7.91
N GLY A 33 -10.51 7.49 8.47
CA GLY A 33 -10.24 7.48 9.92
C GLY A 33 -9.58 6.19 10.44
N GLU A 34 -9.37 5.19 9.58
CA GLU A 34 -8.70 3.93 9.95
C GLU A 34 -7.19 4.11 10.09
N VAL A 35 -6.58 3.49 11.11
CA VAL A 35 -5.11 3.42 11.23
C VAL A 35 -4.58 2.34 10.28
N VAL A 36 -3.93 2.77 9.20
CA VAL A 36 -3.42 1.86 8.16
C VAL A 36 -1.97 1.42 8.40
N LYS A 37 -1.25 2.10 9.29
CA LYS A 37 0.15 1.76 9.63
C LYS A 37 0.53 2.31 11.00
N THR A 38 1.16 1.46 11.81
CA THR A 38 1.74 1.86 13.10
C THR A 38 3.21 1.48 13.14
N VAL A 39 4.07 2.43 13.50
CA VAL A 39 5.52 2.21 13.61
C VAL A 39 6.05 2.86 14.88
N THR A 40 7.00 2.20 15.54
CA THR A 40 7.64 2.72 16.75
C THR A 40 9.06 3.18 16.45
N GLY A 41 9.54 4.13 17.24
CA GLY A 41 10.90 4.67 17.16
C GLY A 41 10.93 6.15 16.78
N ASN A 42 12.12 6.76 16.92
CA ASN A 42 12.24 8.22 16.92
C ASN A 42 12.15 8.81 15.51
N HIS A 43 12.60 8.05 14.51
CA HIS A 43 12.68 8.45 13.11
C HIS A 43 12.45 7.26 12.17
N PRO A 44 11.23 6.70 12.13
CA PRO A 44 10.96 5.60 11.22
C PRO A 44 10.95 6.09 9.76
N ASN A 45 11.52 5.30 8.86
CA ASN A 45 11.30 5.46 7.43
C ASN A 45 9.86 5.02 7.12
N LEU A 46 8.98 5.98 6.89
CA LEU A 46 7.58 5.71 6.56
C LEU A 46 7.39 5.74 5.05
N VAL A 47 6.98 4.62 4.49
CA VAL A 47 6.56 4.51 3.08
C VAL A 47 5.04 4.38 3.04
N THR A 48 4.39 5.15 2.16
CA THR A 48 2.96 5.02 1.89
C THR A 48 2.72 3.66 1.21
N GLY A 49 1.67 2.94 1.61
CA GLY A 49 1.34 1.69 0.96
C GLY A 49 0.90 1.93 -0.49
N ILE A 50 1.24 1.00 -1.40
CA ILE A 50 0.83 1.13 -2.80
C ILE A 50 -0.70 0.98 -2.97
N LEU A 51 -1.34 0.37 -1.97
CA LEU A 51 -2.79 0.17 -1.91
C LEU A 51 -3.50 1.22 -1.03
N PHE A 52 -2.80 2.26 -0.59
CA PHE A 52 -3.44 3.33 0.18
C PHE A 52 -4.39 4.14 -0.71
N GLN A 53 -5.49 4.58 -0.10
CA GLN A 53 -6.52 5.34 -0.81
C GLN A 53 -5.96 6.72 -1.20
N ASN A 54 -6.48 7.32 -2.27
CA ASN A 54 -6.23 8.74 -2.50
C ASN A 54 -6.98 9.58 -1.45
N GLY A 55 -6.41 10.72 -1.09
CA GLY A 55 -7.03 11.69 -0.18
C GLY A 55 -6.10 12.16 0.94
N ILE A 56 -6.66 12.97 1.84
CA ILE A 56 -5.92 13.53 2.97
C ILE A 56 -5.72 12.44 4.02
N HIS A 57 -4.45 12.15 4.30
CA HIS A 57 -4.01 11.25 5.36
C HIS A 57 -3.45 12.07 6.50
N THR A 58 -3.57 11.54 7.72
CA THR A 58 -3.01 12.15 8.91
C THR A 58 -1.90 11.27 9.45
N LEU A 59 -0.72 11.85 9.62
CA LEU A 59 0.35 11.25 10.40
C LEU A 59 0.27 11.77 11.83
N ARG A 60 -0.02 10.88 12.78
CA ARG A 60 -0.01 11.18 14.21
C ARG A 60 1.28 10.64 14.84
N LEU A 61 1.97 11.49 15.57
CA LEU A 61 3.07 11.14 16.46
C LEU A 61 2.54 11.20 17.89
N THR A 62 2.61 10.09 18.63
CA THR A 62 2.31 10.01 20.05
C THR A 62 3.59 9.72 20.83
N THR A 63 3.82 10.45 21.92
CA THR A 63 4.97 10.27 22.81
C THR A 63 4.60 10.46 24.27
N PHE A 64 5.36 9.83 25.17
CA PHE A 64 5.18 9.94 26.61
C PHE A 64 6.32 10.75 27.25
N LEU A 65 6.02 11.98 27.65
CA LEU A 65 6.94 12.83 28.40
C LEU A 65 6.49 12.89 29.87
N ARG A 66 7.34 12.44 30.80
CA ARG A 66 7.08 12.51 32.26
C ARG A 66 5.72 11.91 32.65
N LYS A 67 5.38 10.75 32.09
CA LYS A 67 4.08 10.06 32.27
C LYS A 67 2.86 10.83 31.75
N LYS A 68 3.05 11.85 30.92
CA LYS A 68 1.99 12.54 30.19
C LYS A 68 2.11 12.22 28.71
N GLU A 69 1.00 11.82 28.11
CA GLU A 69 0.89 11.66 26.67
C GLU A 69 0.90 13.03 25.98
N ARG A 70 1.58 13.09 24.85
CA ARG A 70 1.61 14.22 23.92
C ARG A 70 1.45 13.67 22.52
N SER A 71 0.59 14.30 21.74
CA SER A 71 0.41 14.00 20.33
C SER A 71 0.68 15.23 19.45
N ALA A 72 1.19 14.98 18.26
CA ALA A 72 1.28 15.94 17.18
C ALA A 72 0.74 15.29 15.91
N GLU A 73 0.04 16.06 15.10
CA GLU A 73 -0.55 15.57 13.86
C GLU A 73 -0.08 16.42 12.68
N LYS A 74 0.10 15.77 11.54
CA LYS A 74 0.38 16.43 10.28
C LYS A 74 -0.37 15.75 9.14
N GLU A 75 -1.07 16.56 8.38
CA GLU A 75 -1.78 16.09 7.19
C GLU A 75 -0.88 16.12 5.95
N PHE A 76 -1.15 15.20 5.04
CA PHE A 76 -0.57 15.13 3.70
C PHE A 76 -1.57 14.50 2.73
N LEU A 77 -1.45 14.83 1.46
CA LEU A 77 -2.31 14.33 0.40
C LEU A 77 -1.62 13.15 -0.30
N ILE A 78 -2.29 11.99 -0.35
CA ILE A 78 -1.93 10.93 -1.30
C ILE A 78 -2.75 11.13 -2.56
N LYS A 79 -2.08 11.24 -3.71
CA LYS A 79 -2.72 11.37 -5.01
C LYS A 79 -1.93 10.61 -6.06
N SER A 80 -2.53 9.55 -6.56
CA SER A 80 -2.01 8.78 -7.69
C SER A 80 -3.10 8.52 -8.72
N ASP A 81 -2.71 8.51 -9.99
CA ASP A 81 -3.54 7.96 -11.05
C ASP A 81 -3.59 6.45 -10.91
N HIS A 82 -4.77 5.86 -11.13
CA HIS A 82 -5.00 4.43 -10.95
C HIS A 82 -5.56 3.79 -12.22
N ILE A 83 -5.17 2.54 -12.44
CA ILE A 83 -5.66 1.67 -13.51
C ILE A 83 -6.08 0.32 -12.92
N TYR A 84 -6.98 -0.38 -13.60
CA TYR A 84 -7.34 -1.75 -13.23
C TYR A 84 -6.27 -2.73 -13.66
N LEU A 85 -5.67 -3.43 -12.69
CA LEU A 85 -5.06 -4.74 -12.91
C LEU A 85 -6.19 -5.76 -13.06
N LYS A 86 -6.15 -6.57 -14.12
CA LYS A 86 -7.04 -7.72 -14.31
C LYS A 86 -6.22 -8.98 -14.54
N VAL A 87 -6.57 -10.05 -13.86
CA VAL A 87 -6.03 -11.39 -14.10
C VAL A 87 -7.21 -12.26 -14.52
N ASN A 88 -7.19 -12.77 -15.76
CA ASN A 88 -8.36 -13.37 -16.39
C ASN A 88 -8.42 -14.89 -16.26
N ALA A 89 -7.29 -15.58 -16.18
CA ALA A 89 -7.23 -17.01 -15.91
C ALA A 89 -5.79 -17.38 -15.54
N TYR A 90 -5.62 -18.07 -14.42
CA TYR A 90 -4.36 -18.70 -14.04
C TYR A 90 -4.37 -20.12 -14.61
N SER A 91 -3.61 -20.38 -15.67
CA SER A 91 -3.83 -21.46 -16.65
C SER A 91 -3.65 -22.92 -16.18
N ASN A 92 -3.42 -23.18 -14.89
CA ASN A 92 -3.26 -24.54 -14.36
C ASN A 92 -4.45 -25.06 -13.53
N SER A 93 -5.59 -24.39 -13.53
CA SER A 93 -6.77 -24.86 -12.79
C SER A 93 -7.69 -25.78 -13.61
N GLN A 94 -7.22 -27.00 -13.87
CA GLN A 94 -8.15 -28.11 -14.10
C GLN A 94 -8.61 -28.66 -12.75
N GLY A 95 -9.60 -28.03 -12.12
CA GLY A 95 -10.21 -28.48 -10.87
C GLY A 95 -10.84 -27.35 -10.03
N GLU A 96 -11.69 -27.71 -9.07
CA GLU A 96 -12.59 -26.84 -8.28
C GLU A 96 -11.97 -25.72 -7.41
N HIS A 97 -10.69 -25.35 -7.59
CA HIS A 97 -10.05 -24.31 -6.76
C HIS A 97 -9.12 -23.42 -7.59
N ASP A 98 -9.71 -22.40 -8.24
CA ASP A 98 -9.02 -21.31 -8.93
C ASP A 98 -8.56 -20.20 -7.94
N GLU A 99 -8.27 -20.55 -6.69
CA GLU A 99 -7.97 -19.59 -5.63
C GLU A 99 -6.47 -19.30 -5.59
N TYR A 100 -6.08 -18.09 -5.97
CA TYR A 100 -4.73 -17.55 -5.78
C TYR A 100 -4.77 -16.21 -5.07
N ASP A 101 -3.74 -15.95 -4.28
CA ASP A 101 -3.50 -14.67 -3.63
C ASP A 101 -2.68 -13.75 -4.55
N VAL A 102 -3.06 -12.48 -4.59
CA VAL A 102 -2.40 -11.45 -5.38
C VAL A 102 -1.64 -10.51 -4.46
N TYR A 103 -0.36 -10.32 -4.73
CA TYR A 103 0.52 -9.38 -4.05
C TYR A 103 1.06 -8.37 -5.05
N ILE A 104 1.12 -7.09 -4.65
CA ILE A 104 1.58 -5.98 -5.47
C ILE A 104 2.61 -5.21 -4.65
N ASP A 105 3.84 -5.13 -5.16
CA ASP A 105 5.00 -4.58 -4.46
C ASP A 105 5.15 -5.18 -3.03
N GLY A 106 4.86 -6.48 -2.92
CA GLY A 106 4.90 -7.25 -1.67
C GLY A 106 3.69 -7.06 -0.74
N GLN A 107 2.72 -6.22 -1.07
CA GLN A 107 1.50 -6.01 -0.27
C GLN A 107 0.37 -6.89 -0.77
N TYR A 108 -0.30 -7.61 0.14
CA TYR A 108 -1.47 -8.42 -0.20
C TYR A 108 -2.59 -7.52 -0.75
N ALA A 109 -3.01 -7.80 -1.97
CA ALA A 109 -3.96 -7.00 -2.72
C ALA A 109 -5.36 -7.65 -2.77
N GLY A 110 -5.48 -8.93 -2.45
CA GLY A 110 -6.71 -9.72 -2.42
C GLY A 110 -6.49 -11.11 -3.03
N SER A 111 -7.55 -11.90 -3.13
CA SER A 111 -7.52 -13.21 -3.79
C SER A 111 -8.43 -13.23 -5.01
N ALA A 112 -8.18 -14.17 -5.92
CA ALA A 112 -9.07 -14.47 -7.03
C ALA A 112 -10.48 -14.83 -6.54
N ASN A 113 -11.47 -14.59 -7.39
CA ASN A 113 -12.82 -15.11 -7.16
C ASN A 113 -12.91 -16.60 -7.52
N ASN A 114 -14.07 -17.20 -7.27
CA ASN A 114 -14.34 -18.63 -7.56
C ASN A 114 -14.31 -19.00 -9.06
N TYR A 115 -13.96 -18.06 -9.94
CA TYR A 115 -13.78 -18.26 -11.39
C TYR A 115 -12.34 -17.95 -11.83
N GLY A 116 -11.40 -17.84 -10.88
CA GLY A 116 -9.99 -17.56 -11.17
C GLY A 116 -9.71 -16.13 -11.64
N ALA A 117 -10.69 -15.24 -11.54
CA ALA A 117 -10.54 -13.86 -11.97
C ALA A 117 -10.23 -12.93 -10.78
N TYR A 118 -9.32 -12.00 -11.00
CA TYR A 118 -8.98 -10.94 -10.05
C TYR A 118 -9.03 -9.57 -10.74
N SER A 119 -9.52 -8.55 -10.04
CA SER A 119 -9.50 -7.17 -10.53
C SER A 119 -9.40 -6.17 -9.39
N LYS A 120 -8.45 -5.23 -9.49
CA LYS A 120 -8.30 -4.14 -8.52
C LYS A 120 -7.69 -2.90 -9.17
N LYS A 121 -8.11 -1.72 -8.70
CA LYS A 121 -7.45 -0.46 -9.06
C LYS A 121 -6.12 -0.35 -8.32
N ILE A 122 -5.04 -0.12 -9.05
CA ILE A 122 -3.70 0.12 -8.51
C ILE A 122 -3.06 1.35 -9.16
N PRO A 123 -2.09 1.99 -8.48
CA PRO A 123 -1.39 3.15 -9.02
C PRO A 123 -0.59 2.84 -10.29
N VAL A 124 -0.67 3.76 -11.26
CA VAL A 124 0.16 3.78 -12.48
C VAL A 124 1.64 3.74 -12.13
N GLY A 125 2.45 3.04 -12.94
CA GLY A 125 3.89 2.88 -12.75
C GLY A 125 4.37 1.45 -12.88
N TRP A 126 5.66 1.23 -12.62
CA TRP A 126 6.23 -0.11 -12.50
C TRP A 126 5.73 -0.77 -11.23
N ARG A 127 5.23 -2.00 -11.35
CA ARG A 127 4.75 -2.80 -10.22
C ARG A 127 5.26 -4.22 -10.33
N TYR A 128 5.75 -4.73 -9.23
CA TYR A 128 6.03 -6.14 -9.05
C TYR A 128 4.74 -6.85 -8.64
N VAL A 129 4.26 -7.76 -9.49
CA VAL A 129 3.03 -8.51 -9.25
C VAL A 129 3.39 -9.97 -8.99
N LYS A 130 2.89 -10.51 -7.89
CA LYS A 130 3.10 -11.92 -7.49
C LYS A 130 1.76 -12.59 -7.25
N LEU A 131 1.55 -13.71 -7.91
CA LEU A 131 0.41 -14.61 -7.73
C LEU A 131 0.86 -15.84 -6.96
N VAL A 132 0.13 -16.21 -5.92
CA VAL A 132 0.45 -17.35 -5.05
C VAL A 132 -0.74 -18.30 -5.02
N ALA A 133 -0.60 -19.45 -5.65
CA ALA A 133 -1.54 -20.56 -5.58
C ALA A 133 -0.97 -21.70 -4.71
N PRO A 134 -1.76 -22.71 -4.30
CA PRO A 134 -1.27 -23.82 -3.49
C PRO A 134 -0.12 -24.62 -4.14
N THR A 135 -0.12 -24.71 -5.46
CA THR A 135 0.81 -25.55 -6.22
C THR A 135 1.89 -24.76 -6.96
N GLU A 136 1.74 -23.44 -7.06
CA GLU A 136 2.59 -22.63 -7.92
C GLU A 136 2.64 -21.17 -7.45
N THR A 137 3.76 -20.52 -7.71
CA THR A 137 3.95 -19.09 -7.51
C THR A 137 4.50 -18.51 -8.78
N MET A 138 3.85 -17.45 -9.28
CA MET A 138 4.30 -16.70 -10.44
C MET A 138 4.51 -15.25 -10.05
N GLU A 139 5.55 -14.63 -10.60
CA GLU A 139 5.89 -13.26 -10.29
C GLU A 139 6.60 -12.60 -11.47
N ASP A 140 6.23 -11.36 -11.77
CA ASP A 140 6.91 -10.55 -12.78
C ASP A 140 6.65 -9.05 -12.55
N THR A 141 7.38 -8.20 -13.26
CA THR A 141 7.32 -6.75 -13.17
C THR A 141 6.63 -6.16 -14.40
N TYR A 142 5.53 -5.44 -14.18
CA TYR A 142 4.72 -4.86 -15.23
C TYR A 142 4.72 -3.33 -15.14
N TYR A 143 4.70 -2.67 -16.29
CA TYR A 143 4.46 -1.23 -16.35
C TYR A 143 2.98 -0.96 -16.62
N PHE A 144 2.34 -0.27 -15.69
CA PHE A 144 0.95 0.16 -15.77
C PHE A 144 0.92 1.61 -16.21
N ASP A 145 0.44 1.89 -17.42
CA ASP A 145 0.25 3.25 -17.92
C ASP A 145 -1.21 3.72 -17.76
N SER A 146 -1.46 5.02 -17.94
CA SER A 146 -2.80 5.60 -17.89
C SER A 146 -3.57 5.50 -19.22
N ASN A 147 -2.96 4.90 -20.27
CA ASN A 147 -3.51 4.84 -21.62
C ASN A 147 -4.16 3.48 -21.95
N GLY A 148 -3.88 2.43 -21.17
CA GLY A 148 -4.49 1.10 -21.30
C GLY A 148 -5.74 0.91 -20.45
N PHE A 149 -6.78 0.24 -20.96
CA PHE A 149 -8.04 0.01 -20.23
C PHE A 149 -8.02 -1.18 -19.24
N SER A 150 -6.91 -1.92 -19.20
CA SER A 150 -6.60 -2.95 -18.22
C SER A 150 -5.32 -3.64 -18.68
N VAL A 151 -4.38 -3.87 -17.77
CA VAL A 151 -3.33 -4.86 -18.03
C VAL A 151 -3.96 -6.21 -17.74
N VAL A 152 -4.17 -6.99 -18.80
CA VAL A 152 -4.51 -8.40 -18.70
C VAL A 152 -3.19 -9.13 -18.62
N ILE A 153 -2.97 -9.81 -17.50
CA ILE A 153 -1.85 -10.73 -17.39
C ILE A 153 -2.42 -12.12 -17.70
N ASP A 154 -2.15 -12.58 -18.91
CA ASP A 154 -2.39 -13.97 -19.32
C ASP A 154 -1.13 -14.75 -18.95
N PHE A 155 -1.28 -15.68 -18.01
CA PHE A 155 -0.24 -16.61 -17.59
C PHE A 155 -0.48 -17.98 -18.20
#